data_AF-A0A9P8M288-F1
#
_entry.id   AF-A0A9P8M288-F1
#
_cell.length_a   1.000
_cell.length_b   1.000
_cell.length_c   1.000
_cell.angle_alpha   90.00
_cell.angle_beta   90.00
_cell.angle_gamma   90.00
#
_symmetry.space_group_name_H-M   'P 1'
#
loop_
_entity.id
_entity.type
_entity.pdbx_description
1 polymer ?
#
loop_
_entity_poly.entity_id
_entity_poly.type
_entity_poly.pdbx_seq_one_letter_code
_entity_poly.pdbx_strand_id
1 'polypeptide(L)'
;MDATKSVLLDGSGAVLLASPNLNRPKLSGVTEKAVVLIEHTETGLGDSLQLAVTNTGAAIQRILFAHVTEATRLKKATAISLLEAESPLLAGITDSEMRRLKLLTDQAKNLLWVTAGDLLNGKTPQMGLAAGLSHALMLEQPALRLMVYDTDKRAEADCAAQNLLQILTSSQMTGSDLEYVENDGTVHMARFVPDTKINAMFQLAQDTSEVVDTTVSKMTGQPIQLAIVHPGQFDQTVFWLYLAQRTVTDQATHHKRIAMRQAH
;
A
#
# COMPACT_ATOMS: atom_id res chain seq x y z
N MET A 1 -0.56 -8.82 16.39
CA MET A 1 -1.95 -8.45 16.03
C MET A 1 -2.73 -9.74 15.93
N ASP A 2 -3.78 -9.90 16.73
CA ASP A 2 -4.75 -10.97 16.48
C ASP A 2 -5.77 -10.43 15.50
N ALA A 3 -5.83 -11.02 14.31
CA ALA A 3 -6.74 -10.61 13.25
C ALA A 3 -7.74 -11.72 13.01
N THR A 4 -9.02 -11.45 13.26
CA THR A 4 -10.11 -12.34 12.89
C THR A 4 -10.65 -11.91 11.54
N LYS A 5 -10.54 -12.80 10.56
CA LYS A 5 -11.09 -12.59 9.22
C LYS A 5 -12.48 -13.22 9.16
N SER A 6 -13.50 -12.41 8.91
CA SER A 6 -14.85 -12.87 8.60
C SER A 6 -15.19 -12.53 7.16
N VAL A 7 -15.78 -13.48 6.43
CA VAL A 7 -16.22 -13.25 5.04
C VAL A 7 -17.66 -12.75 5.07
N LEU A 8 -17.97 -11.70 4.30
CA LEU A 8 -19.33 -11.20 4.17
C LEU A 8 -20.22 -12.30 3.56
N LEU A 9 -21.46 -12.41 4.02
CA LEU A 9 -22.40 -13.47 3.63
C LEU A 9 -22.68 -13.51 2.12
N ASP A 10 -22.52 -12.39 1.43
CA ASP A 10 -22.70 -12.24 -0.02
C ASP A 10 -21.44 -12.56 -0.84
N GLY A 11 -20.33 -12.92 -0.18
CA GLY A 11 -19.05 -13.21 -0.82
C GLY A 11 -18.36 -11.99 -1.45
N SER A 12 -18.91 -10.78 -1.27
CA SER A 12 -18.41 -9.56 -1.91
C SER A 12 -17.11 -9.02 -1.29
N GLY A 13 -16.77 -9.49 -0.08
CA GLY A 13 -15.59 -9.04 0.64
C GLY A 13 -15.36 -9.76 1.96
N ALA A 14 -14.32 -9.33 2.68
CA ALA A 14 -14.02 -9.81 4.02
C ALA A 14 -13.83 -8.64 4.99
N VAL A 15 -14.36 -8.78 6.19
CA VAL A 15 -14.12 -7.89 7.32
C VAL A 15 -12.94 -8.43 8.11
N LEU A 16 -11.91 -7.61 8.28
CA LEU A 16 -10.78 -7.90 9.15
C LEU A 16 -10.98 -7.14 10.45
N LEU A 17 -11.26 -7.87 11.52
CA LEU A 17 -11.25 -7.35 12.88
C LEU A 17 -9.84 -7.55 13.44
N ALA A 18 -9.07 -6.46 13.48
CA ALA A 18 -7.82 -6.41 14.21
C ALA A 18 -8.13 -5.92 15.64
N SER A 19 -7.94 -6.78 16.64
CA SER A 19 -7.99 -6.33 18.03
C SER A 19 -6.60 -5.86 18.47
N PRO A 20 -6.51 -4.81 19.31
CA PRO A 20 -5.27 -4.50 20.02
C PRO A 20 -4.83 -5.77 20.75
N ASN A 21 -3.63 -6.26 20.46
CA ASN A 21 -3.13 -7.43 21.18
C ASN A 21 -2.79 -6.98 22.60
N LEU A 22 -3.69 -7.29 23.56
CA LEU A 22 -3.54 -6.94 24.98
C LEU A 22 -2.32 -7.62 25.61
N ASN A 23 -1.85 -8.71 25.01
CA ASN A 23 -0.52 -9.29 25.25
C ASN A 23 0.41 -8.87 24.12
N ARG A 24 0.78 -7.59 24.10
CA ARG A 24 1.78 -7.09 23.16
C ARG A 24 3.00 -8.02 23.23
N PRO A 25 3.40 -8.68 22.12
CA PRO A 25 4.51 -9.60 22.16
C PRO A 25 5.73 -8.84 22.70
N LYS A 26 6.45 -9.47 23.64
CA LYS A 26 7.78 -8.99 24.01
C LYS A 26 8.53 -8.77 22.69
N LEU A 27 9.23 -7.64 22.56
CA LEU A 27 10.02 -7.27 21.37
C LEU A 27 11.23 -8.20 21.13
N SER A 28 11.07 -9.51 21.35
CA SER A 28 12.04 -10.54 20.98
C SER A 28 12.01 -10.68 19.45
N GLY A 29 12.82 -9.86 18.78
CA GLY A 29 12.87 -9.80 17.32
C GLY A 29 13.52 -8.53 16.77
N VAL A 30 13.58 -7.44 17.55
CA VAL A 30 14.39 -6.24 17.21
C VAL A 30 15.90 -6.53 17.38
N THR A 31 16.24 -7.66 17.98
CA THR A 31 17.36 -7.80 18.91
C THR A 31 18.57 -8.53 18.33
N GLU A 32 19.19 -7.98 17.29
CA GLU A 32 20.64 -8.20 17.03
C GLU A 32 21.34 -7.00 16.36
N LYS A 33 20.62 -6.14 15.62
CA LYS A 33 21.22 -5.02 14.89
C LYS A 33 21.05 -3.70 15.65
N ALA A 34 22.08 -2.87 15.60
CA ALA A 34 22.03 -1.52 16.17
C ALA A 34 20.98 -0.66 15.46
N VAL A 35 20.37 0.25 16.21
CA VAL A 35 19.41 1.25 15.69
C VAL A 35 20.10 2.61 15.67
N VAL A 36 19.90 3.37 14.60
CA VAL A 36 20.35 4.76 14.50
C VAL A 36 19.14 5.65 14.31
N LEU A 37 18.90 6.56 15.27
CA LEU A 37 17.86 7.57 15.18
C LEU A 37 18.45 8.85 14.57
N ILE A 38 17.78 9.39 13.56
CA ILE A 38 18.13 10.64 12.89
C ILE A 38 17.02 11.65 13.12
N GLU A 39 17.35 12.81 13.68
CA GLU A 39 16.38 13.86 14.05
C GLU A 39 16.96 15.26 13.84
N HIS A 40 16.13 16.28 13.63
CA HIS A 40 16.60 17.67 13.56
C HIS A 40 16.99 18.21 14.94
N THR A 41 16.20 17.85 15.94
CA THR A 41 16.33 18.21 17.34
C THR A 41 15.85 17.05 18.19
N GLU A 42 16.21 17.03 19.48
CA GLU A 42 15.66 16.05 20.41
C GLU A 42 14.15 16.23 20.58
N THR A 43 13.41 15.13 20.48
CA THR A 43 11.94 15.11 20.58
C THR A 43 11.48 14.07 21.61
N GLY A 44 10.27 14.25 22.16
CA GLY A 44 9.68 13.27 23.08
C GLY A 44 9.46 11.89 22.44
N LEU A 45 9.18 11.83 21.14
CA LEU A 45 9.15 10.58 20.38
C LEU A 45 10.53 9.94 20.30
N GLY A 46 11.58 10.73 20.08
CA GLY A 46 12.97 10.27 20.09
C GLY A 46 13.38 9.68 21.44
N ASP A 47 12.99 10.31 22.55
CA ASP A 47 13.25 9.82 23.90
C ASP A 47 12.50 8.49 24.17
N SER A 48 11.24 8.43 23.77
CA SER A 48 10.39 7.24 23.90
C SER A 48 10.95 6.06 23.09
N LEU A 49 11.41 6.32 21.86
CA LEU A 49 12.09 5.33 21.02
C LEU A 49 13.43 4.88 21.64
N GLN A 50 14.21 5.81 22.18
CA GLN A 50 15.47 5.47 22.85
C GLN A 50 15.24 4.52 24.02
N LEU A 51 14.27 4.82 24.88
CA LEU A 51 13.89 3.97 26.01
C LEU A 51 13.37 2.61 25.51
N ALA A 52 12.44 2.62 24.56
CA ALA A 52 11.80 1.41 24.07
C ALA A 52 12.82 0.46 23.38
N VAL A 53 13.76 0.99 22.59
CA VAL A 53 14.83 0.19 21.96
C VAL A 53 15.78 -0.35 23.01
N THR A 54 16.20 0.48 23.98
CA THR A 54 17.11 0.03 25.06
C THR A 54 16.49 -1.11 25.88
N ASN A 55 15.18 -1.05 26.14
CA ASN A 55 14.45 -2.10 26.83
C ASN A 55 14.39 -3.44 26.05
N THR A 56 14.64 -3.42 24.74
CA THR A 56 14.81 -4.66 23.96
C THR A 56 16.20 -5.28 24.10
N GLY A 57 17.18 -4.53 24.61
CA GLY A 57 18.59 -4.92 24.67
C GLY A 57 19.41 -4.58 23.42
N ALA A 58 18.81 -3.93 22.42
CA ALA A 58 19.52 -3.44 21.25
C ALA A 58 20.26 -2.12 21.53
N ALA A 59 21.41 -1.94 20.89
CA ALA A 59 22.14 -0.67 20.94
C ALA A 59 21.42 0.40 20.10
N ILE A 60 21.32 1.62 20.63
CA ILE A 60 20.77 2.77 19.93
C ILE A 60 21.75 3.95 19.95
N GLN A 61 21.88 4.62 18.81
CA GLN A 61 22.63 5.86 18.66
C GLN A 61 21.70 6.95 18.11
N ARG A 62 21.74 8.14 18.70
CA ARG A 62 21.03 9.32 18.18
C ARG A 62 22.02 10.23 17.44
N ILE A 63 21.60 10.73 16.28
CA ILE A 63 22.42 11.58 15.42
C ILE A 63 21.55 12.74 14.94
N LEU A 64 21.97 13.97 15.21
CA LEU A 64 21.33 15.14 14.62
C LEU A 64 21.57 15.16 13.11
N PHE A 65 20.55 15.51 12.34
CA PHE A 65 20.64 15.55 10.88
C PHE A 65 21.79 16.42 10.39
N ALA A 66 22.01 17.57 11.03
CA ALA A 66 23.12 18.47 10.72
C ALA A 66 24.51 17.81 10.84
N HIS A 67 24.65 16.75 11.63
CA HIS A 67 25.88 15.99 11.85
C HIS A 67 25.99 14.73 10.96
N VAL A 68 25.03 14.49 10.07
CA VAL A 68 25.14 13.40 9.09
C VAL A 68 26.24 13.74 8.09
N THR A 69 27.26 12.89 8.07
CA THR A 69 28.43 12.97 7.19
C THR A 69 28.72 11.62 6.53
N GLU A 70 29.69 11.55 5.62
CA GLU A 70 30.16 10.29 5.01
C GLU A 70 30.65 9.26 6.04
N ALA A 71 31.09 9.70 7.21
CA ALA A 71 31.52 8.82 8.29
C ALA A 71 30.36 8.12 9.01
N THR A 72 29.12 8.53 8.76
CA THR A 72 27.90 7.96 9.37
C THR A 72 27.71 6.52 8.89
N ARG A 73 27.75 5.56 9.81
CA ARG A 73 27.71 4.13 9.46
C ARG A 73 26.31 3.55 9.62
N LEU A 74 25.52 3.52 8.55
CA LEU A 74 24.16 2.96 8.55
C LEU A 74 24.07 1.54 7.96
N LYS A 75 25.10 1.06 7.24
CA LYS A 75 25.05 -0.20 6.47
C LYS A 75 24.73 -1.46 7.28
N LYS A 76 25.02 -1.46 8.59
CA LYS A 76 24.80 -2.59 9.50
C LYS A 76 23.70 -2.33 10.53
N ALA A 77 23.08 -1.16 10.48
CA ALA A 77 22.07 -0.71 11.43
C ALA A 77 20.71 -0.55 10.75
N THR A 78 19.66 -0.47 11.55
CA THR A 78 18.35 0.03 11.09
C THR A 78 18.28 1.51 11.40
N ALA A 79 18.10 2.33 10.37
CA ALA A 79 17.94 3.77 10.54
C ALA A 79 16.46 4.12 10.75
N ILE A 80 16.17 4.99 11.71
CA ILE A 80 14.85 5.59 11.91
C ILE A 80 15.02 7.11 11.72
N SER A 81 14.35 7.66 10.73
CA SER A 81 14.33 9.09 10.44
C SER A 81 13.09 9.72 11.05
N LEU A 82 13.29 10.65 11.98
CA LEU A 82 12.26 11.53 12.55
C LEU A 82 12.26 12.92 11.89
N LEU A 83 12.89 13.06 10.73
CA LEU A 83 13.08 14.35 10.06
C LEU A 83 11.75 15.04 9.71
N GLU A 84 10.70 14.25 9.45
CA GLU A 84 9.36 14.74 9.14
C GLU A 84 8.32 14.40 10.22
N ALA A 85 8.76 14.01 11.42
CA ALA A 85 7.87 13.74 12.55
C ALA A 85 7.15 15.00 13.06
N GLU A 86 7.67 16.20 12.75
CA GLU A 86 7.07 17.47 13.16
C GLU A 86 6.76 18.39 11.97
N SER A 87 7.73 18.56 11.06
CA SER A 87 7.66 19.53 9.95
C SER A 87 8.08 18.92 8.60
N PRO A 88 7.51 19.35 7.45
CA PRO A 88 7.74 18.71 6.16
C PRO A 88 9.08 19.14 5.54
N LEU A 89 10.15 18.42 5.83
CA LEU A 89 11.48 18.60 5.25
C LEU A 89 11.44 18.55 3.71
N LEU A 90 10.78 17.56 3.12
CA LEU A 90 10.85 17.31 1.68
C LEU A 90 10.15 18.39 0.84
N ALA A 91 9.19 19.10 1.42
CA ALA A 91 8.48 20.18 0.74
C ALA A 91 9.32 21.46 0.57
N GLY A 92 10.35 21.64 1.41
CA GLY A 92 11.18 22.85 1.44
C GLY A 92 12.68 22.56 1.58
N ILE A 93 13.12 21.40 1.10
CA ILE A 93 14.48 20.90 1.34
C ILE A 93 15.54 21.82 0.70
N THR A 94 16.54 22.22 1.48
CA THR A 94 17.67 23.00 0.97
C THR A 94 18.72 22.12 0.29
N ASP A 95 19.60 22.70 -0.54
CA ASP A 95 20.72 21.96 -1.15
C ASP A 95 21.59 21.22 -0.13
N SER A 96 21.80 21.84 1.04
CA SER A 96 22.63 21.25 2.09
C SER A 96 21.97 20.03 2.73
N GLU A 97 20.65 20.09 2.94
CA GLU A 97 19.85 18.99 3.47
C GLU A 97 19.69 17.89 2.44
N MET A 98 19.49 18.23 1.17
CA MET A 98 19.45 17.28 0.07
C MET A 98 20.75 16.47 -0.03
N ARG A 99 21.92 17.11 0.12
CA ARG A 99 23.21 16.39 0.16
C ARG A 99 23.27 15.40 1.32
N ARG A 100 22.79 15.77 2.51
CA ARG A 100 22.76 14.88 3.68
C ARG A 100 21.73 13.76 3.54
N LEU A 101 20.58 14.05 2.94
CA LEU A 101 19.56 13.05 2.63
C LEU A 101 20.13 11.97 1.72
N LYS A 102 20.86 12.37 0.67
CA LYS A 102 21.57 11.43 -0.22
C LYS A 102 22.56 10.55 0.54
N LEU A 103 23.38 11.12 1.43
CA LEU A 103 24.29 10.34 2.28
C LEU A 103 23.53 9.34 3.15
N LEU A 104 22.40 9.75 3.73
CA LEU A 104 21.57 8.88 4.58
C LEU A 104 20.99 7.71 3.77
N THR A 105 20.44 7.97 2.58
CA THR A 105 19.84 6.94 1.73
C THR A 105 20.88 6.01 1.11
N ASP A 106 22.06 6.52 0.73
CA ASP A 106 23.15 5.73 0.15
C ASP A 106 23.81 4.77 1.16
N GLN A 107 23.81 5.13 2.45
CA GLN A 107 24.42 4.31 3.50
C GLN A 107 23.43 3.34 4.15
N ALA A 108 22.14 3.65 4.16
CA ALA A 108 21.13 2.84 4.80
C ALA A 108 20.78 1.61 3.96
N LYS A 109 20.60 0.46 4.63
CA LYS A 109 19.96 -0.72 4.01
C LYS A 109 18.51 -0.87 4.43
N ASN A 110 18.20 -0.48 5.67
CA ASN A 110 16.85 -0.42 6.20
C ASN A 110 16.66 0.97 6.79
N LEU A 111 15.67 1.69 6.27
CA LEU A 111 15.33 3.03 6.70
C LEU A 111 13.82 3.09 6.97
N LEU A 112 13.45 3.46 8.18
CA LEU A 112 12.07 3.81 8.52
C LEU A 112 11.96 5.34 8.55
N TRP A 113 11.15 5.90 7.66
CA TRP A 113 10.87 7.32 7.57
C TRP A 113 9.55 7.64 8.28
N VAL A 114 9.63 8.43 9.34
CA VAL A 114 8.45 8.80 10.14
C VAL A 114 7.96 10.18 9.69
N THR A 115 6.69 10.25 9.30
CA THR A 115 5.98 11.49 9.00
C THR A 115 4.87 11.71 10.00
N ALA A 116 4.36 12.94 10.15
CA ALA A 116 3.18 13.24 10.96
C ALA A 116 2.18 14.09 10.18
N GLY A 117 1.67 13.52 9.10
CA GLY A 117 0.84 14.19 8.11
C GLY A 117 -0.67 14.07 8.33
N ASP A 118 -1.10 13.03 9.06
CA ASP A 118 -2.49 12.58 9.08
C ASP A 118 -3.01 12.41 7.64
N LEU A 119 -2.29 11.57 6.90
CA LEU A 119 -2.50 11.36 5.47
C LEU A 119 -3.82 10.64 5.18
N LEU A 120 -4.30 9.81 6.12
CA LEU A 120 -5.60 9.13 6.00
C LEU A 120 -6.76 10.14 5.93
N ASN A 121 -6.67 11.24 6.69
CA ASN A 121 -7.64 12.33 6.67
C ASN A 121 -7.24 13.49 5.74
N GLY A 122 -6.11 13.37 5.04
CA GLY A 122 -5.61 14.37 4.08
C GLY A 122 -5.23 15.72 4.68
N LYS A 123 -4.80 15.80 5.94
CA LYS A 123 -4.58 17.09 6.61
C LYS A 123 -3.31 17.82 6.15
N THR A 124 -2.18 17.12 6.08
CA THR A 124 -0.88 17.72 5.72
C THR A 124 -0.30 17.02 4.50
N PRO A 125 -0.77 17.34 3.29
CA PRO A 125 -0.37 16.63 2.07
C PRO A 125 1.13 16.76 1.76
N GLN A 126 1.81 17.79 2.27
CA GLN A 126 3.26 17.96 2.13
C GLN A 126 4.04 16.77 2.73
N MET A 127 3.52 16.14 3.78
CA MET A 127 4.11 14.95 4.39
C MET A 127 3.94 13.69 3.53
N GLY A 128 3.07 13.72 2.52
CA GLY A 128 2.89 12.61 1.58
C GLY A 128 4.04 12.43 0.59
N LEU A 129 4.95 13.39 0.49
CA LEU A 129 6.12 13.32 -0.40
C LEU A 129 7.06 12.16 -0.05
N ALA A 130 7.13 11.76 1.23
CA ALA A 130 7.96 10.67 1.69
C ALA A 130 7.63 9.32 1.01
N ALA A 131 6.34 9.04 0.77
CA ALA A 131 5.89 7.85 0.05
C ALA A 131 6.40 7.85 -1.40
N GLY A 132 6.29 8.98 -2.09
CA GLY A 132 6.82 9.14 -3.44
C GLY A 132 8.35 8.96 -3.51
N LEU A 133 9.07 9.56 -2.56
CA LEU A 133 10.52 9.39 -2.43
C LEU A 133 10.89 7.92 -2.18
N SER A 134 10.16 7.22 -1.31
CA SER A 134 10.34 5.79 -1.03
C SER A 134 10.30 4.97 -2.32
N HIS A 135 9.22 5.12 -3.08
CA HIS A 135 9.03 4.38 -4.33
C HIS A 135 10.12 4.66 -5.34
N ALA A 136 10.50 5.92 -5.54
CA ALA A 136 11.55 6.29 -6.48
C ALA A 136 12.91 5.68 -6.07
N LEU A 137 13.31 5.85 -4.81
CA LEU A 137 14.59 5.34 -4.32
C LEU A 137 14.67 3.83 -4.33
N MET A 138 13.58 3.12 -4.01
CA MET A 138 13.58 1.67 -4.02
C MET A 138 13.64 1.07 -5.43
N LEU A 139 13.15 1.80 -6.45
CA LEU A 139 13.35 1.43 -7.86
C LEU A 139 14.79 1.65 -8.32
N GLU A 140 15.41 2.76 -7.89
CA GLU A 140 16.80 3.09 -8.25
C GLU A 140 17.84 2.26 -7.49
N GLN A 141 17.55 1.95 -6.22
CA GLN A 141 18.43 1.25 -5.30
C GLN A 141 17.70 0.07 -4.63
N PRO A 142 17.55 -1.09 -5.31
CA PRO A 142 16.81 -2.23 -4.77
C PRO A 142 17.37 -2.83 -3.47
N ALA A 143 18.61 -2.48 -3.11
CA ALA A 143 19.24 -2.89 -1.85
C ALA A 143 18.79 -2.06 -0.64
N LEU A 144 18.17 -0.90 -0.88
CA LEU A 144 17.57 -0.05 0.15
C LEU A 144 16.12 -0.50 0.37
N ARG A 145 15.81 -0.82 1.63
CA ARG A 145 14.45 -1.03 2.10
C ARG A 145 14.00 0.22 2.85
N LEU A 146 13.24 1.07 2.18
CA LEU A 146 12.66 2.28 2.77
C LEU A 146 11.20 2.01 3.14
N MET A 147 10.89 2.15 4.43
CA MET A 147 9.53 2.10 4.95
C MET A 147 9.08 3.50 5.31
N VAL A 148 7.82 3.82 5.10
CA VAL A 148 7.20 5.08 5.49
C VAL A 148 6.13 4.79 6.53
N TYR A 149 6.15 5.53 7.63
CA TYR A 149 5.17 5.44 8.70
C TYR A 149 4.64 6.84 9.02
N ASP A 150 3.36 7.07 8.73
CA ASP A 150 2.66 8.29 9.13
C ASP A 150 2.11 8.12 10.54
N THR A 151 2.71 8.80 11.51
CA THR A 151 2.31 8.74 12.92
C THR A 151 1.13 9.67 13.20
N ASP A 152 0.26 9.26 14.11
CA ASP A 152 -0.81 10.12 14.61
C ASP A 152 -0.23 11.12 15.63
N LYS A 153 -0.36 12.42 15.35
CA LYS A 153 0.08 13.50 16.28
C LYS A 153 -0.64 13.48 17.63
N ARG A 154 -1.79 12.82 17.70
CA ARG A 154 -2.58 12.69 18.93
C ARG A 154 -2.12 11.52 19.79
N ALA A 155 -1.36 10.59 19.22
CA ALA A 155 -0.84 9.46 19.97
C ALA A 155 0.20 9.94 20.98
N GLU A 156 0.20 9.33 22.16
CA GLU A 156 1.29 9.52 23.12
C GLU A 156 2.59 8.98 22.54
N ALA A 157 3.70 9.67 22.81
CA ALA A 157 5.02 9.33 22.27
C ALA A 157 5.44 7.88 22.58
N ASP A 158 5.10 7.37 23.78
CA ASP A 158 5.36 5.98 24.16
C ASP A 158 4.58 4.97 23.32
N CYS A 159 3.32 5.28 23.01
CA CYS A 159 2.48 4.44 22.16
C CYS A 159 3.01 4.41 20.72
N ALA A 160 3.31 5.59 20.16
CA ALA A 160 3.89 5.70 18.82
C ALA A 160 5.24 4.98 18.72
N ALA A 161 6.12 5.12 19.72
CA ALA A 161 7.39 4.40 19.77
C ALA A 161 7.21 2.88 19.78
N GLN A 162 6.27 2.38 20.56
CA GLN A 162 5.97 0.94 20.62
C GLN A 162 5.41 0.42 19.28
N ASN A 163 4.53 1.18 18.65
CA ASN A 163 3.97 0.86 17.34
C ASN A 163 5.07 0.82 16.26
N LEU A 164 5.95 1.83 16.22
CA LEU A 164 7.10 1.88 15.32
C LEU A 164 8.01 0.66 15.48
N LEU A 165 8.35 0.26 16.71
CA LEU A 165 9.20 -0.92 16.94
C LEU A 165 8.50 -2.23 16.58
N GLN A 166 7.20 -2.32 16.81
CA GLN A 166 6.41 -3.46 16.39
C GLN A 166 6.43 -3.59 14.87
N ILE A 167 6.25 -2.48 14.14
CA ILE A 167 6.35 -2.45 12.68
C ILE A 167 7.74 -2.87 12.22
N LEU A 168 8.80 -2.32 12.80
CA LEU A 168 10.16 -2.74 12.47
C LEU A 168 10.35 -4.26 12.61
N THR A 169 9.82 -4.84 13.69
CA THR A 169 9.91 -6.29 13.93
C THR A 169 9.09 -7.10 12.92
N SER A 170 7.81 -6.75 12.74
CA SER A 170 6.92 -7.51 11.85
C SER A 170 7.33 -7.38 10.39
N SER A 171 7.91 -6.23 10.02
CA SER A 171 8.26 -5.92 8.63
C SER A 171 9.42 -6.77 8.08
N GLN A 172 10.13 -7.49 8.95
CA GLN A 172 11.15 -8.47 8.58
C GLN A 172 10.56 -9.76 8.01
N MET A 173 9.25 -9.98 8.15
CA MET A 173 8.58 -11.14 7.60
C MET A 173 8.33 -10.97 6.09
N THR A 174 8.39 -12.07 5.35
CA THR A 174 8.10 -12.08 3.91
C THR A 174 6.69 -11.59 3.62
N GLY A 175 6.53 -10.67 2.67
CA GLY A 175 5.24 -10.11 2.28
C GLY A 175 4.74 -8.95 3.16
N SER A 176 5.61 -8.41 4.02
CA SER A 176 5.29 -7.21 4.79
C SER A 176 5.20 -5.96 3.91
N ASP A 177 4.31 -5.04 4.29
CA ASP A 177 4.21 -3.74 3.65
C ASP A 177 5.40 -2.83 3.96
N LEU A 178 5.41 -1.70 3.26
CA LEU A 178 6.41 -0.66 3.38
C LEU A 178 5.78 0.70 3.71
N GLU A 179 4.46 0.81 3.65
CA GLU A 179 3.73 2.05 3.94
C GLU A 179 2.67 1.78 5.00
N TYR A 180 2.71 2.60 6.05
CA TYR A 180 1.86 2.47 7.22
C TYR A 180 1.33 3.83 7.62
N VAL A 181 0.09 3.87 8.11
CA VAL A 181 -0.53 5.08 8.64
C VAL A 181 -1.17 4.75 9.98
N GLU A 182 -0.82 5.48 11.02
CA GLU A 182 -1.45 5.41 12.33
C GLU A 182 -2.58 6.42 12.42
N ASN A 183 -3.73 5.97 12.89
CA ASN A 183 -4.86 6.83 13.18
C ASN A 183 -5.58 6.29 14.41
N ASP A 184 -5.75 7.13 15.43
CA ASP A 184 -6.39 6.77 16.70
C ASP A 184 -5.73 5.56 17.39
N GLY A 185 -4.38 5.58 17.43
CA GLY A 185 -3.55 4.54 18.04
C GLY A 185 -3.55 3.19 17.30
N THR A 186 -4.22 3.10 16.14
CA THR A 186 -4.29 1.90 15.32
C THR A 186 -3.48 2.08 14.04
N VAL A 187 -2.62 1.10 13.74
CA VAL A 187 -1.82 1.12 12.51
C VAL A 187 -2.60 0.47 11.36
N HIS A 188 -2.71 1.21 10.27
CA HIS A 188 -3.34 0.82 9.01
C HIS A 188 -2.29 0.60 7.92
N MET A 189 -2.65 -0.21 6.92
CA MET A 189 -1.87 -0.48 5.71
C MET A 189 -2.81 -0.43 4.50
N ALA A 190 -2.33 0.14 3.40
CA ALA A 190 -3.13 0.23 2.17
C ALA A 190 -3.21 -1.13 1.47
N ARG A 191 -4.39 -1.46 0.94
CA ARG A 191 -4.62 -2.65 0.10
C ARG A 191 -5.41 -2.25 -1.13
N PHE A 192 -4.93 -2.67 -2.30
CA PHE A 192 -5.67 -2.52 -3.54
C PHE A 192 -6.81 -3.52 -3.59
N VAL A 193 -8.04 -3.02 -3.62
CA VAL A 193 -9.26 -3.81 -3.79
C VAL A 193 -9.99 -3.28 -5.01
N PRO A 194 -10.49 -4.14 -5.91
CA PRO A 194 -11.27 -3.70 -7.05
C PRO A 194 -12.50 -2.92 -6.61
N ASP A 195 -12.72 -1.72 -7.16
CA ASP A 195 -13.97 -1.01 -6.99
C ASP A 195 -15.00 -1.57 -7.99
N THR A 196 -15.84 -2.48 -7.51
CA THR A 196 -16.86 -3.15 -8.34
C THR A 196 -17.87 -2.19 -8.93
N LYS A 197 -18.14 -1.04 -8.29
CA LYS A 197 -19.11 -0.05 -8.77
C LYS A 197 -18.53 0.74 -9.92
N ILE A 198 -17.33 1.29 -9.76
CA ILE A 198 -16.65 2.01 -10.83
C ILE A 198 -16.39 1.07 -12.01
N ASN A 199 -15.97 -0.16 -11.74
CA ASN A 199 -15.75 -1.16 -12.79
C ASN A 199 -17.05 -1.49 -13.55
N ALA A 200 -18.21 -1.57 -12.87
CA ALA A 200 -19.49 -1.78 -13.53
C ALA A 200 -19.92 -0.57 -14.37
N MET A 201 -19.72 0.65 -13.86
CA MET A 201 -19.99 1.88 -14.63
C MET A 201 -19.10 1.98 -15.87
N PHE A 202 -17.82 1.62 -15.76
CA PHE A 202 -16.90 1.61 -16.89
C PHE A 202 -17.26 0.56 -17.95
N GLN A 203 -17.73 -0.61 -17.53
CA GLN A 203 -18.26 -1.64 -18.44
C GLN A 203 -19.51 -1.16 -19.17
N LEU A 204 -20.43 -0.49 -18.46
CA LEU A 204 -21.65 0.07 -19.05
C LEU A 204 -21.34 1.20 -20.05
N ALA A 205 -20.36 2.06 -19.74
CA ALA A 205 -19.98 3.19 -20.58
C ALA A 205 -19.23 2.80 -21.86
N GLN A 206 -18.60 1.62 -21.90
CA GLN A 206 -17.83 1.15 -23.06
C GLN A 206 -18.65 0.36 -24.08
N ASP A 207 -19.97 0.22 -23.93
CA ASP A 207 -20.83 -0.60 -24.81
C ASP A 207 -20.24 -2.00 -25.06
N THR A 208 -19.47 -2.52 -24.11
CA THR A 208 -18.90 -3.85 -24.20
C THR A 208 -20.06 -4.80 -23.94
N SER A 209 -20.68 -5.27 -25.03
CA SER A 209 -21.76 -6.24 -25.00
C SER A 209 -21.40 -7.33 -23.99
N GLU A 210 -22.31 -7.62 -23.05
CA GLU A 210 -22.11 -8.70 -22.08
C GLU A 210 -21.62 -9.95 -22.82
N VAL A 211 -20.36 -10.32 -22.57
CA VAL A 211 -19.84 -11.59 -23.02
C VAL A 211 -20.36 -12.61 -22.04
N VAL A 212 -21.43 -13.31 -22.41
CA VAL A 212 -21.97 -14.39 -21.60
C VAL A 212 -21.18 -15.64 -21.91
N ASP A 213 -20.42 -16.15 -20.94
CA ASP A 213 -19.81 -17.47 -21.05
C ASP A 213 -20.91 -18.52 -21.03
N THR A 214 -21.06 -19.25 -22.13
CA THR A 214 -22.01 -20.36 -22.27
C THR A 214 -21.40 -21.48 -23.10
N THR A 215 -21.75 -22.71 -22.76
CA THR A 215 -21.39 -23.90 -23.54
C THR A 215 -22.33 -24.05 -24.73
N VAL A 216 -21.79 -24.34 -25.92
CA VAL A 216 -22.56 -24.57 -27.17
C VAL A 216 -23.68 -25.61 -26.96
N SER A 217 -23.46 -26.60 -26.12
CA SER A 217 -24.44 -27.64 -25.76
C SER A 217 -25.73 -27.10 -25.14
N LYS A 218 -25.70 -25.91 -24.51
CA LYS A 218 -26.88 -25.25 -23.92
C LYS A 218 -27.71 -24.47 -24.95
N MET A 219 -27.27 -24.41 -26.21
CA MET A 219 -27.84 -23.54 -27.26
C MET A 219 -28.44 -24.31 -28.45
N THR A 220 -28.73 -25.60 -28.26
CA THR A 220 -29.35 -26.44 -29.29
C THR A 220 -30.65 -25.82 -29.82
N GLY A 221 -30.68 -25.54 -31.12
CA GLY A 221 -31.87 -25.03 -31.83
C GLY A 221 -31.90 -23.51 -32.09
N GLN A 222 -30.88 -22.74 -31.68
CA GLN A 222 -30.79 -21.31 -31.99
C GLN A 222 -29.81 -21.03 -33.14
N PRO A 223 -30.10 -20.07 -34.05
CA PRO A 223 -29.15 -19.67 -35.09
C PRO A 223 -27.98 -18.90 -34.48
N ILE A 224 -26.76 -19.39 -34.68
CA ILE A 224 -25.52 -18.79 -34.17
C ILE A 224 -24.69 -18.35 -35.38
N GLN A 225 -24.11 -17.14 -35.32
CA GLN A 225 -23.18 -16.66 -36.34
C GLN A 225 -21.83 -16.32 -35.71
N LEU A 226 -20.76 -16.76 -36.36
CA LEU A 226 -19.38 -16.39 -35.99
C LEU A 226 -19.10 -14.95 -36.46
N ALA A 227 -18.54 -14.10 -35.60
CA ALA A 227 -17.98 -12.83 -36.06
C ALA A 227 -16.60 -12.56 -35.45
N ILE A 228 -15.82 -11.80 -36.21
CA ILE A 228 -14.52 -11.29 -35.79
C ILE A 228 -14.76 -9.85 -35.35
N VAL A 229 -14.56 -9.56 -34.07
CA VAL A 229 -14.86 -8.24 -33.48
C VAL A 229 -13.87 -7.19 -33.98
N HIS A 230 -12.60 -7.56 -34.14
CA HIS A 230 -11.54 -6.69 -34.66
C HIS A 230 -10.77 -7.38 -35.80
N PRO A 231 -10.90 -6.90 -37.05
CA PRO A 231 -10.17 -7.47 -38.19
C PRO A 231 -8.66 -7.46 -37.93
N GLY A 232 -8.01 -8.62 -38.01
CA GLY A 232 -6.56 -8.77 -37.79
C GLY A 232 -6.14 -9.32 -36.41
N GLN A 233 -7.08 -9.52 -35.47
CA GLN A 233 -6.84 -10.20 -34.20
C GLN A 233 -7.69 -11.47 -34.08
N PHE A 234 -7.14 -12.62 -34.49
CA PHE A 234 -7.86 -13.90 -34.53
C PHE A 234 -8.15 -14.49 -33.13
N ASP A 235 -7.43 -14.06 -32.09
CA ASP A 235 -7.63 -14.50 -30.70
C ASP A 235 -8.87 -13.88 -30.00
N GLN A 236 -9.58 -13.00 -30.71
CA GLN A 236 -10.79 -12.33 -30.24
C GLN A 236 -12.01 -12.76 -31.08
N THR A 237 -12.06 -14.04 -31.44
CA THR A 237 -13.21 -14.62 -32.12
C THR A 237 -14.36 -14.80 -31.13
N VAL A 238 -15.55 -14.29 -31.48
CA VAL A 238 -16.73 -14.26 -30.62
C VAL A 238 -17.95 -14.74 -31.42
N PHE A 239 -18.81 -15.56 -30.82
CA PHE A 239 -20.07 -15.98 -31.42
C PHE A 239 -21.18 -14.99 -31.06
N TRP A 240 -22.01 -14.61 -32.04
CA TRP A 240 -23.19 -13.78 -31.81
C TRP A 240 -24.47 -14.60 -31.89
N LEU A 241 -25.37 -14.38 -30.93
CA LEU A 241 -26.72 -14.94 -30.95
C LEU A 241 -27.70 -13.94 -31.59
N TYR A 242 -28.47 -14.39 -32.58
CA TYR A 242 -29.57 -13.60 -33.14
C TYR A 242 -30.88 -13.98 -32.45
N LEU A 243 -31.33 -13.16 -31.51
CA LEU A 243 -32.68 -13.26 -30.96
C LEU A 243 -33.63 -12.47 -31.86
N ALA A 244 -34.24 -13.15 -32.84
CA ALA A 244 -35.36 -12.58 -33.58
C ALA A 244 -36.60 -12.57 -32.67
N GLN A 245 -36.87 -11.45 -32.00
CA GLN A 245 -38.18 -11.24 -31.40
C GLN A 245 -39.19 -11.04 -32.53
N ARG A 246 -40.03 -12.05 -32.79
CA ARG A 246 -41.25 -11.86 -33.59
C ARG A 246 -42.28 -11.14 -32.73
N THR A 247 -42.23 -9.82 -32.71
CA THR A 247 -43.42 -9.03 -32.36
C THR A 247 -44.39 -9.13 -33.53
N VAL A 248 -45.51 -9.81 -33.29
CA VAL A 248 -46.68 -9.70 -34.18
C VAL A 248 -47.11 -8.24 -34.15
N THR A 249 -47.33 -7.68 -35.33
CA THR A 249 -47.73 -6.32 -35.67
C THR A 249 -46.66 -5.21 -35.57
N ASP A 250 -46.42 -4.64 -36.75
CA ASP A 250 -45.68 -3.43 -37.14
C ASP A 250 -44.16 -3.54 -37.37
N GLN A 251 -43.74 -2.95 -38.49
CA GLN A 251 -42.42 -3.12 -39.12
C GLN A 251 -41.33 -2.35 -38.38
N ALA A 252 -40.74 -2.96 -37.33
CA ALA A 252 -39.39 -2.61 -36.86
C ALA A 252 -38.80 -3.76 -36.05
N THR A 253 -38.02 -4.63 -36.70
CA THR A 253 -37.29 -5.71 -36.02
C THR A 253 -36.09 -5.11 -35.26
N HIS A 254 -36.23 -4.89 -33.95
CA HIS A 254 -35.09 -4.56 -33.09
C HIS A 254 -34.27 -5.84 -32.83
N HIS A 255 -33.01 -5.83 -33.27
CA HIS A 255 -32.08 -6.93 -33.09
C HIS A 255 -31.19 -6.67 -31.87
N LYS A 256 -31.30 -7.51 -30.83
CA LYS A 256 -30.36 -7.50 -29.70
C LYS A 256 -29.19 -8.41 -30.02
N ARG A 257 -27.96 -7.87 -30.03
CA ARG A 257 -26.71 -8.62 -30.28
C ARG A 257 -26.07 -8.97 -28.94
N ILE A 258 -25.76 -10.25 -28.72
CA ILE A 258 -25.06 -10.74 -27.51
C ILE A 258 -23.79 -11.46 -27.96
N ALA A 259 -22.64 -11.03 -27.42
CA ALA A 259 -21.31 -11.58 -27.69
C ALA A 259 -21.05 -12.80 -26.78
N MET A 260 -20.38 -13.83 -27.28
CA MET A 260 -20.06 -15.05 -26.51
C MET A 260 -18.66 -15.58 -26.82
N ARG A 261 -17.90 -15.97 -25.79
CA ARG A 261 -16.57 -16.58 -25.92
C ARG A 261 -16.64 -18.07 -25.58
N GLN A 262 -15.85 -18.88 -26.27
CA GLN A 262 -15.82 -20.32 -26.06
C GLN A 262 -14.91 -20.63 -24.85
N ALA A 263 -15.48 -21.16 -23.77
CA ALA A 263 -14.70 -21.69 -22.66
C ALA A 263 -14.06 -23.04 -23.07
N HIS A 264 -12.75 -23.16 -22.89
CA HIS A 264 -11.98 -24.40 -23.08
C HIS A 264 -12.17 -25.37 -21.91
#